data_AF-L0D6T1-F1
#
_entry.id   AF-L0D6T1-F1
#
_cell.length_a   1.000
_cell.length_b   1.000
_cell.length_c   1.000
_cell.angle_alpha   90.00
_cell.angle_beta   90.00
_cell.angle_gamma   90.00
#
_symmetry.space_group_name_H-M   'P 1'
#
loop_
_entity.id
_entity.type
_entity.pdbx_description
1 polymer ?
#
loop_
_entity_poly.entity_id
_entity_poly.type
_entity_poly.pdbx_seq_one_letter_code
_entity_poly.pdbx_strand_id
1 'polypeptide(L)'
;MAYLDSSPRIKKGTHARQPAEPQASWAMPTRQEDMAAWYRPAKTPSLKVDPEISPPMYRDRPPLAPATRHRRTSPLLVALVLIIPACSSQEGPELAPVTGKVSYQGKPVTQGMISFQPVTPGGTPAMGSIGSDGTYSLQTADANGARLGDYRVVISARKEPEKEPDTAAPPLKKKPKVESQLPLKYEDIEKSQLTKKVVSGRNTINFDLE
;
A
#
# COMPACT_ATOMS: atom_id res chain seq x y z
N MET A 1 28.30 26.83 71.23
CA MET A 1 28.97 27.76 70.30
C MET A 1 28.64 27.35 68.88
N ALA A 2 28.07 28.27 68.09
CA ALA A 2 27.91 28.37 66.62
C ALA A 2 27.50 27.08 65.83
N TYR A 3 26.28 26.90 65.29
CA TYR A 3 25.50 27.61 64.24
C TYR A 3 26.06 27.56 62.80
N LEU A 4 25.13 27.33 61.86
CA LEU A 4 25.15 27.40 60.37
C LEU A 4 25.28 26.03 59.67
N ASP A 5 24.19 25.42 59.21
CA ASP A 5 23.32 25.79 58.06
C ASP A 5 24.07 25.82 56.72
N SER A 6 23.79 24.84 55.86
CA SER A 6 23.97 24.93 54.41
C SER A 6 23.23 23.79 53.71
N SER A 7 21.90 23.93 53.65
CA SER A 7 21.09 23.24 52.64
C SER A 7 21.29 23.90 51.27
N PRO A 8 21.63 23.18 50.18
CA PRO A 8 21.58 23.77 48.85
C PRO A 8 20.13 23.90 48.37
N ARG A 9 19.61 25.11 48.52
CA ARG A 9 18.34 25.62 47.98
C ARG A 9 18.43 25.67 46.45
N ILE A 10 17.92 24.65 45.76
CA ILE A 10 17.77 24.68 44.29
C ILE A 10 16.75 25.76 43.92
N LYS A 11 17.23 26.72 43.14
CA LYS A 11 16.52 27.92 42.71
C LYS A 11 15.32 27.56 41.84
N LYS A 12 14.12 27.93 42.29
CA LYS A 12 12.97 28.19 41.42
C LYS A 12 13.26 29.44 40.60
N GLY A 13 12.94 29.41 39.32
CA GLY A 13 12.80 30.63 38.51
C GLY A 13 13.51 30.56 37.17
N THR A 14 12.81 30.09 36.14
CA THR A 14 12.34 30.92 35.02
C THR A 14 11.61 30.02 34.04
N HIS A 15 10.29 30.19 33.97
CA HIS A 15 9.50 29.70 32.84
C HIS A 15 10.10 30.29 31.57
N ALA A 16 10.76 29.45 30.78
CA ALA A 16 11.03 29.75 29.39
C ALA A 16 9.67 29.96 28.71
N ARG A 17 9.39 31.20 28.30
CA ARG A 17 8.25 31.54 27.46
C ARG A 17 8.37 30.72 26.18
N GLN A 18 7.47 29.75 26.00
CA GLN A 18 7.18 29.24 24.67
C GLN A 18 6.68 30.42 23.83
N PRO A 19 7.32 30.77 22.70
CA PRO A 19 6.66 31.57 21.69
C PRO A 19 5.47 30.76 21.16
N ALA A 20 4.31 31.40 21.20
CA ALA A 20 3.03 30.84 20.77
C ALA A 20 3.13 30.23 19.36
N GLU A 21 2.64 29.00 19.21
CA GLU A 21 2.27 28.46 17.91
C GLU A 21 1.30 29.43 17.22
N PRO A 22 1.46 29.70 15.92
CA PRO A 22 0.41 30.37 15.15
C PRO A 22 -0.78 29.42 15.11
N GLN A 23 -1.82 29.75 15.88
CA GLN A 23 -3.12 29.12 15.76
C GLN A 23 -3.59 29.32 14.32
N ALA A 24 -3.60 28.23 13.55
CA ALA A 24 -4.27 28.16 12.27
C ALA A 24 -5.75 28.43 12.53
N SER A 25 -6.15 29.68 12.30
CA SER A 25 -7.55 30.08 12.29
C SER A 25 -8.16 29.50 11.03
N TRP A 26 -8.85 28.37 11.17
CA TRP A 26 -9.84 27.95 10.19
C TRP A 26 -11.00 28.94 10.23
N ALA A 27 -10.83 30.08 9.57
CA ALA A 27 -11.92 30.98 9.25
C ALA A 27 -12.87 30.24 8.29
N MET A 28 -14.04 29.88 8.79
CA MET A 28 -15.18 29.46 7.97
C MET A 28 -15.52 30.57 6.97
N PRO A 29 -15.66 30.30 5.66
CA PRO A 29 -16.09 31.30 4.71
C PRO A 29 -17.56 31.69 4.98
N THR A 30 -17.76 32.79 5.68
CA THR A 30 -19.06 33.45 5.85
C THR A 30 -19.36 34.35 4.66
N ARG A 31 -19.65 33.77 3.49
CA ARG A 31 -20.50 34.46 2.52
C ARG A 31 -21.03 33.55 1.43
N GLN A 32 -22.34 33.53 1.32
CA GLN A 32 -23.13 32.84 0.32
C GLN A 32 -23.12 33.59 -1.02
N GLU A 33 -21.94 33.91 -1.58
CA GLU A 33 -21.83 34.70 -2.81
C GLU A 33 -20.93 34.09 -3.91
N ASP A 34 -20.13 33.05 -3.65
CA ASP A 34 -19.16 32.55 -4.65
C ASP A 34 -19.62 31.36 -5.51
N MET A 35 -20.94 31.12 -5.59
CA MET A 35 -21.51 29.95 -6.30
C MET A 35 -22.11 30.24 -7.69
N ALA A 36 -21.98 31.47 -8.21
CA ALA A 36 -22.65 31.87 -9.46
C ALA A 36 -21.73 32.16 -10.68
N ALA A 37 -20.41 31.98 -10.56
CA ALA A 37 -19.48 32.45 -11.60
C ALA A 37 -19.19 31.47 -12.77
N TRP A 38 -19.76 30.25 -12.77
CA TRP A 38 -19.39 29.20 -13.76
C TRP A 38 -20.47 28.83 -14.78
N TYR A 39 -21.60 29.55 -14.86
CA TYR A 39 -22.64 29.24 -15.85
C TYR A 39 -22.86 30.41 -16.84
N ARG A 40 -22.12 30.37 -17.96
CA ARG A 40 -22.42 31.17 -19.17
C ARG A 40 -23.16 30.29 -20.19
N PRO A 41 -24.47 30.46 -20.41
CA PRO A 41 -25.13 29.83 -21.54
C PRO A 41 -24.83 30.60 -22.84
N ALA A 42 -24.27 29.90 -23.84
CA ALA A 42 -24.06 30.44 -25.17
C ALA A 42 -25.40 30.51 -25.95
N LYS A 43 -25.68 31.68 -26.53
CA LYS A 43 -26.77 31.95 -27.46
C LYS A 43 -26.71 31.00 -28.67
N THR A 44 -27.83 30.38 -29.02
CA THR A 44 -28.08 29.84 -30.37
C THR A 44 -29.19 30.65 -31.04
N PRO A 45 -29.00 31.14 -32.29
CA PRO A 45 -30.00 31.91 -33.00
C PRO A 45 -31.04 31.01 -33.67
N SER A 46 -32.30 31.43 -33.56
CA SER A 46 -33.49 30.88 -34.22
C SER A 46 -33.31 30.75 -35.74
N LEU A 47 -33.47 29.53 -36.27
CA LEU A 47 -33.79 29.33 -37.68
C LEU A 47 -35.31 29.37 -37.88
N LYS A 48 -35.71 30.09 -38.93
CA LYS A 48 -37.08 30.41 -39.29
C LYS A 48 -37.84 29.20 -39.82
N VAL A 49 -39.15 29.24 -39.55
CA VAL A 49 -40.21 28.40 -40.09
C VAL A 49 -40.60 28.94 -41.46
N ASP A 50 -40.64 28.09 -42.49
CA ASP A 50 -41.34 28.36 -43.74
C ASP A 50 -42.68 27.60 -43.75
N PRO A 51 -43.82 28.28 -43.97
CA PRO A 51 -45.11 27.66 -44.21
C PRO A 51 -45.40 27.67 -45.71
N GLU A 52 -45.76 26.55 -46.35
CA GLU A 52 -46.67 26.61 -47.51
C GLU A 52 -47.19 25.23 -47.96
N ILE A 53 -48.53 25.20 -48.04
CA ILE A 53 -49.38 24.53 -49.04
C ILE A 53 -49.77 23.06 -48.83
N SER A 54 -51.07 22.94 -48.58
CA SER A 54 -51.96 21.80 -48.36
C SER A 54 -52.24 20.94 -49.63
N PRO A 55 -53.01 19.83 -49.51
CA PRO A 55 -52.84 18.57 -50.27
C PRO A 55 -53.72 18.47 -51.53
N PRO A 56 -53.67 17.30 -52.21
CA PRO A 56 -54.93 16.58 -52.36
C PRO A 56 -54.83 15.04 -52.16
N MET A 57 -55.92 14.51 -51.61
CA MET A 57 -56.64 13.34 -52.12
C MET A 57 -56.04 11.94 -51.89
N TYR A 58 -56.66 11.30 -50.90
CA TYR A 58 -56.96 9.88 -50.80
C TYR A 58 -57.23 9.21 -52.16
N ARG A 59 -56.41 8.23 -52.52
CA ARG A 59 -56.75 7.15 -53.45
C ARG A 59 -55.94 5.89 -53.13
N ASP A 60 -56.62 4.98 -52.46
CA ASP A 60 -56.57 3.53 -52.62
C ASP A 60 -55.27 2.91 -53.14
N ARG A 61 -54.57 2.20 -52.25
CA ARG A 61 -53.73 1.07 -52.66
C ARG A 61 -54.10 -0.18 -51.84
N PRO A 62 -54.44 -1.30 -52.50
CA PRO A 62 -54.76 -2.55 -51.82
C PRO A 62 -53.52 -3.16 -51.13
N PRO A 63 -53.72 -4.03 -50.13
CA PRO A 63 -52.63 -4.67 -49.41
C PRO A 63 -52.05 -5.80 -50.27
N LEU A 64 -50.80 -5.65 -50.71
CA LEU A 64 -50.04 -6.76 -51.29
C LEU A 64 -48.99 -7.21 -50.28
N ALA A 65 -49.15 -8.48 -49.89
CA ALA A 65 -48.35 -9.22 -48.93
C ALA A 65 -46.84 -9.25 -49.28
N PRO A 66 -45.97 -9.53 -48.28
CA PRO A 66 -44.54 -9.38 -48.41
C PRO A 66 -43.91 -10.59 -49.13
N ALA A 67 -43.15 -10.33 -50.18
CA ALA A 67 -42.24 -11.31 -50.75
C ALA A 67 -40.84 -10.72 -50.88
N THR A 68 -39.92 -11.35 -50.16
CA THR A 68 -38.50 -11.49 -50.48
C THR A 68 -37.66 -10.21 -50.52
N ARG A 69 -36.83 -10.07 -49.47
CA ARG A 69 -35.36 -10.24 -49.54
C ARG A 69 -34.81 -9.68 -48.24
N HIS A 70 -34.53 -10.55 -47.27
CA HIS A 70 -33.88 -10.16 -46.02
C HIS A 70 -32.49 -9.59 -46.33
N ARG A 71 -32.48 -8.28 -46.55
CA ARG A 71 -31.31 -7.47 -46.84
C ARG A 71 -30.67 -7.18 -45.50
N ARG A 72 -29.78 -8.09 -45.09
CA ARG A 72 -28.69 -7.90 -44.10
C ARG A 72 -28.92 -6.75 -43.12
N THR A 73 -29.79 -6.95 -42.14
CA THR A 73 -29.80 -6.12 -40.93
C THR A 73 -28.86 -6.79 -39.95
N SER A 74 -27.61 -6.30 -39.92
CA SER A 74 -26.66 -6.56 -38.85
C SER A 74 -27.07 -5.72 -37.64
N PRO A 75 -27.46 -6.32 -36.50
CA PRO A 75 -27.39 -5.65 -35.23
C PRO A 75 -26.00 -5.96 -34.63
N LEU A 76 -25.07 -5.05 -34.91
CA LEU A 76 -23.98 -4.75 -34.00
C LEU A 76 -24.60 -4.29 -32.67
N LEU A 77 -24.00 -4.66 -31.53
CA LEU A 77 -24.41 -4.37 -30.13
C LEU A 77 -25.63 -5.21 -29.68
N VAL A 78 -25.57 -6.10 -28.70
CA VAL A 78 -25.10 -5.93 -27.31
C VAL A 78 -24.92 -7.33 -26.71
N ALA A 79 -23.68 -7.78 -26.51
CA ALA A 79 -23.37 -8.89 -25.60
C ALA A 79 -21.86 -8.91 -25.27
N LEU A 80 -21.28 -7.74 -24.98
CA LEU A 80 -20.00 -7.71 -24.29
C LEU A 80 -20.31 -7.92 -22.80
N VAL A 81 -20.38 -9.19 -22.41
CA VAL A 81 -20.43 -9.61 -21.00
C VAL A 81 -19.23 -8.98 -20.31
N LEU A 82 -19.48 -7.92 -19.53
CA LEU A 82 -18.51 -7.33 -18.62
C LEU A 82 -18.09 -8.42 -17.63
N ILE A 83 -16.90 -8.97 -17.83
CA ILE A 83 -16.17 -9.67 -16.80
C ILE A 83 -15.73 -8.58 -15.83
N ILE A 84 -16.53 -8.31 -14.81
CA ILE A 84 -16.08 -7.52 -13.66
C ILE A 84 -15.19 -8.47 -12.87
N PRO A 85 -13.86 -8.27 -12.79
CA PRO A 85 -13.09 -8.97 -11.77
C PRO A 85 -13.63 -8.47 -10.43
N ALA A 86 -14.45 -9.28 -9.78
CA ALA A 86 -14.78 -9.13 -8.37
C ALA A 86 -13.46 -9.28 -7.61
N CYS A 87 -12.76 -8.17 -7.43
CA CYS A 87 -11.64 -8.08 -6.51
C CYS A 87 -12.25 -8.29 -5.13
N SER A 88 -12.16 -9.51 -4.60
CA SER A 88 -12.61 -9.82 -3.26
C SER A 88 -11.75 -9.00 -2.29
N SER A 89 -12.30 -7.91 -1.78
CA SER A 89 -11.75 -7.16 -0.66
C SER A 89 -11.83 -8.07 0.56
N GLN A 90 -10.81 -8.90 0.75
CA GLN A 90 -10.69 -9.75 1.91
C GLN A 90 -10.56 -8.84 3.14
N GLU A 91 -11.58 -8.81 3.98
CA GLU A 91 -11.63 -8.08 5.26
C GLU A 91 -10.66 -8.73 6.25
N GLY A 92 -9.36 -8.61 5.97
CA GLY A 92 -8.26 -8.90 6.88
C GLY A 92 -7.60 -7.60 7.33
N PRO A 93 -6.69 -7.66 8.32
CA PRO A 93 -5.79 -6.54 8.61
C PRO A 93 -5.17 -6.03 7.31
N GLU A 94 -5.06 -4.72 7.13
CA GLU A 94 -4.44 -4.14 5.93
C GLU A 94 -2.98 -4.61 5.85
N LEU A 95 -2.73 -5.58 4.96
CA LEU A 95 -1.41 -6.09 4.65
C LEU A 95 -0.92 -5.43 3.37
N ALA A 96 0.22 -4.77 3.46
CA ALA A 96 0.90 -4.21 2.32
C ALA A 96 1.92 -5.22 1.78
N PRO A 97 1.90 -5.55 0.47
CA PRO A 97 2.92 -6.41 -0.11
C PRO A 97 4.30 -5.74 -0.02
N VAL A 98 5.25 -6.46 0.59
CA VAL A 98 6.64 -6.02 0.74
C VAL A 98 7.54 -6.98 0.00
N THR A 99 8.32 -6.44 -0.92
CA THR A 99 9.34 -7.15 -1.69
C THR A 99 10.65 -6.40 -1.62
N GLY A 100 11.76 -7.05 -1.93
CA GLY A 100 13.05 -6.38 -1.91
C GLY A 100 14.19 -7.26 -2.32
N LYS A 101 15.39 -6.69 -2.23
CA LYS A 101 16.65 -7.37 -2.47
C LYS A 101 17.65 -7.09 -1.36
N VAL A 102 18.40 -8.11 -0.96
CA VAL A 102 19.48 -8.01 0.02
C VAL A 102 20.82 -8.24 -0.67
N SER A 103 21.74 -7.31 -0.48
CA SER A 103 23.13 -7.39 -0.91
C SER A 103 24.08 -7.15 0.27
N TYR A 104 25.27 -7.72 0.22
CA TYR A 104 26.36 -7.50 1.17
C TYR A 104 27.66 -7.31 0.40
N GLN A 105 28.33 -6.18 0.65
CA GLN A 105 29.59 -5.81 -0.03
C GLN A 105 29.46 -5.86 -1.57
N GLY A 106 28.31 -5.39 -2.08
CA GLY A 106 27.99 -5.38 -3.52
C GLY A 106 27.62 -6.74 -4.12
N LYS A 107 27.56 -7.82 -3.32
CA LYS A 107 27.16 -9.16 -3.77
C LYS A 107 25.78 -9.52 -3.24
N PRO A 108 24.89 -10.16 -4.03
CA PRO A 108 23.60 -10.61 -3.52
C PRO A 108 23.79 -11.65 -2.40
N VAL A 109 22.99 -11.54 -1.34
CA VAL A 109 22.91 -12.60 -0.32
C VAL A 109 22.13 -13.75 -0.93
N THR A 110 22.77 -14.90 -1.11
CA THR A 110 22.21 -15.99 -1.93
C THR A 110 21.30 -16.95 -1.17
N GLN A 111 21.23 -16.83 0.15
CA GLN A 111 20.40 -17.66 1.00
C GLN A 111 20.22 -16.98 2.36
N GLY A 112 19.09 -17.24 3.00
CA GLY A 112 18.83 -16.72 4.33
C GLY A 112 17.37 -16.46 4.59
N MET A 113 17.12 -15.80 5.70
CA MET A 113 15.81 -15.31 6.08
C MET A 113 15.92 -13.86 6.54
N ILE A 114 14.94 -13.07 6.13
CA ILE A 114 14.72 -11.71 6.58
C ILE A 114 13.46 -11.67 7.44
N SER A 115 13.53 -10.96 8.57
CA SER A 115 12.44 -10.80 9.51
C SER A 115 12.25 -9.33 9.84
N PHE A 116 10.99 -8.89 9.75
CA PHE A 116 10.53 -7.57 10.10
C PHE A 116 9.79 -7.68 11.43
N GLN A 117 10.43 -7.20 12.49
CA GLN A 117 9.91 -7.17 13.86
C GLN A 117 9.24 -5.80 14.12
N PRO A 118 7.92 -5.74 14.35
CA PRO A 118 7.23 -4.49 14.65
C PRO A 118 7.85 -3.80 15.87
N VAL A 119 8.01 -2.49 15.80
CA VAL A 119 8.41 -1.69 16.97
C VAL A 119 7.24 -1.61 17.98
N THR A 120 6.00 -1.73 17.48
CA THR A 120 4.79 -1.75 18.31
C THR A 120 4.68 -3.07 19.10
N PRO A 121 4.46 -3.03 20.42
CA PRO A 121 4.31 -4.23 21.24
C PRO A 121 3.11 -5.08 20.77
N GLY A 122 3.29 -6.40 20.74
CA GLY A 122 2.25 -7.35 20.32
C GLY A 122 1.98 -7.39 18.81
N GLY A 123 2.77 -6.70 17.99
CA GLY A 123 2.68 -6.80 16.54
C GLY A 123 3.14 -8.17 16.03
N THR A 124 2.49 -8.65 14.97
CA THR A 124 2.91 -9.89 14.29
C THR A 124 4.12 -9.63 13.41
N PRO A 125 5.22 -10.39 13.56
CA PRO A 125 6.37 -10.26 12.68
C PRO A 125 6.06 -10.75 11.28
N ALA A 126 6.68 -10.12 10.29
CA ALA A 126 6.66 -10.58 8.91
C ALA A 126 8.01 -11.21 8.57
N MET A 127 8.01 -12.31 7.84
CA MET A 127 9.21 -13.09 7.54
C MET A 127 9.25 -13.43 6.04
N GLY A 128 10.46 -13.59 5.49
CA GLY A 128 10.64 -13.98 4.11
C GLY A 128 11.98 -14.69 3.90
N SER A 129 11.99 -15.74 3.09
CA SER A 129 13.22 -16.39 2.65
C SER A 129 13.89 -15.55 1.56
N ILE A 130 15.23 -15.51 1.59
CA ILE A 130 16.05 -14.82 0.60
C ILE A 130 16.44 -15.83 -0.48
N GLY A 131 16.11 -15.52 -1.73
CA GLY A 131 16.46 -16.32 -2.90
C GLY A 131 17.93 -16.19 -3.30
N SER A 132 18.36 -17.04 -4.24
CA SER A 132 19.74 -17.07 -4.74
C SER A 132 20.20 -15.78 -5.43
N ASP A 133 19.27 -14.97 -5.89
CA ASP A 133 19.52 -13.66 -6.50
C ASP A 133 19.46 -12.49 -5.49
N GLY A 134 19.26 -12.80 -4.21
CA GLY A 134 19.08 -11.85 -3.12
C GLY A 134 17.66 -11.32 -2.96
N THR A 135 16.70 -11.74 -3.78
CA THR A 135 15.33 -11.26 -3.68
C THR A 135 14.57 -11.90 -2.52
N TYR A 136 13.60 -11.19 -1.97
CA TYR A 136 12.72 -11.70 -0.94
C TYR A 136 11.31 -11.11 -1.06
N SER A 137 10.34 -11.81 -0.49
CA SER A 137 8.97 -11.33 -0.28
C SER A 137 8.58 -11.62 1.15
N LEU A 138 7.94 -10.66 1.82
CA LEU A 138 7.48 -10.87 3.20
C LEU A 138 6.10 -11.52 3.24
N GLN A 139 5.91 -12.36 4.25
CA GLN A 139 4.67 -12.99 4.62
C GLN A 139 4.44 -12.80 6.12
N THR A 140 3.20 -12.55 6.51
CA THR A 140 2.77 -12.46 7.90
C THR A 140 1.80 -13.61 8.15
N ALA A 141 2.21 -14.58 8.98
CA ALA A 141 1.52 -15.87 9.10
C ALA A 141 1.31 -16.50 7.70
N ASP A 142 0.07 -16.76 7.29
CA ASP A 142 -0.25 -17.38 6.01
C ASP A 142 -0.58 -16.37 4.90
N ALA A 143 -0.44 -15.06 5.17
CA ALA A 143 -0.82 -14.00 4.25
C ALA A 143 0.39 -13.23 3.70
N ASN A 144 0.33 -12.86 2.42
CA ASN A 144 1.39 -12.10 1.77
C ASN A 144 1.42 -10.64 2.26
N GLY A 145 2.62 -10.14 2.54
CA GLY A 145 2.85 -8.78 2.99
C GLY A 145 3.06 -8.63 4.49
N ALA A 146 3.16 -7.37 4.92
CA ALA A 146 3.33 -6.96 6.30
C ALA A 146 2.27 -5.91 6.67
N ARG A 147 1.95 -5.81 7.97
CA ARG A 147 1.07 -4.73 8.44
C ARG A 147 1.76 -3.38 8.26
N LEU A 148 0.96 -2.32 8.23
CA LEU A 148 1.47 -0.96 8.18
C LEU A 148 2.16 -0.61 9.51
N GLY A 149 3.32 0.05 9.44
CA GLY A 149 4.02 0.50 10.64
C GLY A 149 5.54 0.51 10.52
N ASP A 150 6.19 0.76 11.65
CA ASP A 150 7.65 0.78 11.77
C ASP A 150 8.18 -0.57 12.27
N TYR A 151 9.23 -1.05 11.62
CA TYR A 151 9.83 -2.35 11.84
C TYR A 151 11.33 -2.24 12.08
N ARG A 152 11.84 -3.06 13.00
CA ARG A 152 13.26 -3.44 13.07
C ARG A 152 13.49 -4.65 12.18
N VAL A 153 14.58 -4.64 11.44
CA VAL A 153 14.86 -5.66 10.43
C VAL A 153 16.03 -6.51 10.88
N VAL A 154 15.85 -7.82 10.82
CA VAL A 154 16.89 -8.80 11.07
C VAL A 154 17.09 -9.65 9.84
N ILE A 155 18.34 -9.84 9.46
CA ILE A 155 18.72 -10.57 8.27
C ILE A 155 19.71 -11.63 8.70
N SER A 156 19.34 -12.90 8.56
CA SER A 156 20.24 -14.03 8.77
C SER A 156 20.54 -14.70 7.44
N ALA A 157 21.80 -14.69 7.02
CA ALA A 157 22.25 -15.35 5.81
C ALA A 157 22.74 -16.78 6.11
N ARG A 158 21.94 -17.51 6.88
CA ARG A 158 22.16 -18.91 7.22
C ARG A 158 21.19 -19.77 6.43
N LYS A 159 21.64 -20.95 6.03
CA LYS A 159 20.72 -21.96 5.47
C LYS A 159 19.69 -22.31 6.54
N GLU A 160 18.41 -22.06 6.26
CA GLU A 160 17.33 -22.56 7.10
C GLU A 160 17.52 -24.08 7.25
N PRO A 161 17.52 -24.64 8.47
CA PRO A 161 17.43 -26.08 8.60
C PRO A 161 16.10 -26.48 7.97
N GLU A 162 16.17 -27.27 6.90
CA GLU A 162 15.01 -27.91 6.31
C GLU A 162 14.23 -28.58 7.45
N LYS A 163 12.91 -28.33 7.54
CA LYS A 163 12.08 -28.89 8.61
C LYS A 163 12.13 -30.42 8.50
N GLU A 164 13.06 -31.05 9.23
CA GLU A 164 13.08 -32.50 9.36
C GLU A 164 11.82 -32.92 10.12
N PRO A 165 11.08 -33.94 9.67
CA PRO A 165 9.88 -34.41 10.34
C PRO A 165 10.24 -34.89 11.76
N ASP A 166 9.45 -34.43 12.74
CA ASP A 166 9.60 -34.70 14.18
C ASP A 166 9.82 -36.19 14.46
N THR A 167 11.08 -36.61 14.51
CA THR A 167 11.49 -37.94 14.97
C THR A 167 12.31 -37.75 16.23
N ALA A 168 11.87 -38.41 17.30
CA ALA A 168 12.33 -38.20 18.66
C ALA A 168 13.84 -38.43 18.86
N ALA A 169 14.45 -37.51 19.63
CA ALA A 169 15.72 -37.59 20.37
C ALA A 169 17.05 -37.36 19.61
N PRO A 170 18.05 -36.76 20.30
CA PRO A 170 18.89 -35.73 19.70
C PRO A 170 20.27 -36.24 19.27
N PRO A 171 20.84 -35.76 18.16
CA PRO A 171 22.27 -35.79 18.01
C PRO A 171 22.85 -34.56 18.71
N LEU A 172 23.61 -34.78 19.79
CA LEU A 172 24.76 -33.95 20.16
C LEU A 172 25.82 -34.05 19.04
N LYS A 173 25.47 -33.63 17.83
CA LYS A 173 26.40 -33.41 16.73
C LYS A 173 26.66 -31.93 16.74
N LYS A 174 27.94 -31.55 16.96
CA LYS A 174 28.45 -30.18 16.83
C LYS A 174 27.69 -29.52 15.68
N LYS A 175 26.83 -28.53 16.01
CA LYS A 175 26.10 -27.78 15.00
C LYS A 175 27.14 -27.38 13.96
N PRO A 176 26.99 -27.75 12.67
CA PRO A 176 27.90 -27.25 11.65
C PRO A 176 27.94 -25.75 11.85
N LYS A 177 29.14 -25.17 11.93
CA LYS A 177 29.31 -23.73 12.02
C LYS A 177 28.76 -23.21 10.69
N VAL A 178 27.46 -22.92 10.66
CA VAL A 178 26.78 -22.36 9.50
C VAL A 178 27.39 -20.99 9.37
N GLU A 179 28.39 -20.87 8.50
CA GLU A 179 29.04 -19.61 8.20
C GLU A 179 27.98 -18.73 7.54
N SER A 180 27.48 -17.76 8.31
CA SER A 180 26.57 -16.76 7.77
C SER A 180 27.35 -15.90 6.80
N GLN A 181 26.77 -15.62 5.63
CA GLN A 181 27.36 -14.67 4.68
C GLN A 181 27.37 -13.23 5.25
N LEU A 182 26.67 -13.01 6.37
CA LEU A 182 26.51 -11.72 7.03
C LEU A 182 27.16 -11.70 8.41
N PRO A 183 27.73 -10.56 8.82
CA PRO A 183 28.18 -10.35 10.19
C PRO A 183 27.01 -10.45 11.18
N LEU A 184 27.28 -10.95 12.39
CA LEU A 184 26.29 -11.13 13.46
C LEU A 184 25.52 -9.85 13.83
N LYS A 185 26.06 -8.67 13.51
CA LYS A 185 25.41 -7.37 13.77
C LYS A 185 24.05 -7.23 13.07
N TYR A 186 23.84 -7.91 11.93
CA TYR A 186 22.57 -7.90 11.19
C TYR A 186 21.61 -9.02 11.61
N GLU A 187 22.11 -10.02 12.33
CA GLU A 187 21.33 -11.18 12.81
C GLU A 187 20.69 -10.94 14.19
N ASP A 188 21.03 -9.85 14.85
CA ASP A 188 20.60 -9.52 16.22
C ASP A 188 19.64 -8.33 16.18
N ILE A 189 18.44 -8.46 16.76
CA ILE A 189 17.40 -7.41 16.75
C ILE A 189 17.88 -6.12 17.42
N GLU A 190 18.70 -6.23 18.47
CA GLU A 190 19.16 -5.10 19.26
C GLU A 190 20.41 -4.45 18.66
N LYS A 191 21.26 -5.24 18.00
CA LYS A 191 22.45 -4.71 17.31
C LYS A 191 22.15 -4.28 15.88
N SER A 192 21.10 -4.81 15.26
CA SER A 192 20.67 -4.43 13.93
C SER A 192 20.08 -3.04 13.99
N GLN A 193 20.84 -2.08 13.47
CA GLN A 193 20.37 -0.70 13.31
C GLN A 193 19.52 -0.52 12.05
N LEU A 194 19.00 -1.62 11.48
CA LEU A 194 18.15 -1.61 10.31
C LEU A 194 16.69 -1.37 10.73
N THR A 195 16.16 -0.20 10.40
CA THR A 195 14.74 0.13 10.59
C THR A 195 14.10 0.48 9.26
N LYS A 196 12.85 0.02 9.05
CA LYS A 196 12.08 0.30 7.85
C LYS A 196 10.62 0.51 8.18
N LYS A 197 9.99 1.41 7.44
CA LYS A 197 8.56 1.70 7.52
C LYS A 197 7.83 1.04 6.35
N VAL A 198 6.75 0.33 6.66
CA VAL A 198 5.82 -0.23 5.69
C VAL A 198 4.62 0.71 5.57
N VAL A 199 4.35 1.17 4.35
CA VAL A 199 3.21 2.04 4.02
C VAL A 199 2.17 1.29 3.21
N SER A 200 0.97 1.87 3.03
CA SER A 200 -0.07 1.25 2.21
C SER A 200 0.37 1.11 0.76
N GLY A 201 -0.15 0.06 0.09
CA GLY A 201 0.24 -0.27 -1.28
C GLY A 201 1.51 -1.10 -1.39
N ARG A 202 2.18 -1.04 -2.55
CA ARG A 202 3.37 -1.85 -2.85
C ARG A 202 4.62 -1.21 -2.24
N ASN A 203 5.35 -1.99 -1.46
CA ASN A 203 6.62 -1.58 -0.87
C ASN A 203 7.77 -2.38 -1.51
N THR A 204 8.76 -1.66 -2.03
CA THR A 204 10.04 -2.23 -2.47
C THR A 204 11.13 -1.72 -1.55
N ILE A 205 11.69 -2.61 -0.72
CA ILE A 205 12.64 -2.26 0.32
C ILE A 205 13.94 -3.04 0.07
N ASN A 206 14.99 -2.36 -0.37
CA ASN A 206 16.28 -3.01 -0.58
C ASN A 206 17.22 -2.75 0.60
N PHE A 207 18.12 -3.71 0.83
CA PHE A 207 19.17 -3.64 1.84
C PHE A 207 20.52 -3.87 1.18
N ASP A 208 21.34 -2.82 1.16
CA ASP A 208 22.73 -2.89 0.74
C ASP A 208 23.61 -2.80 1.99
N LEU A 209 24.15 -3.94 2.40
CA LEU A 209 24.88 -4.11 3.66
C LEU A 209 26.40 -4.01 3.44
N GLU A 210 27.12 -3.54 4.47
CA GLU A 210 28.59 -3.31 4.46
C GLU A 210 29.35 -4.14 5.48
#